data_AF-A0A381J780-F1
#
_entry.id   AF-A0A381J780-F1
#
_cell.length_a   1.000
_cell.length_b   1.000
_cell.length_c   1.000
_cell.angle_alpha   90.00
_cell.angle_beta   90.00
_cell.angle_gamma   90.00
#
_symmetry.space_group_name_H-M   'P 1'
#
loop_
_entity.id
_entity.type
_entity.pdbx_description
1 polymer ?
#
loop_
_entity_poly.entity_id
_entity_poly.type
_entity_poly.pdbx_seq_one_letter_code
_entity_poly.pdbx_strand_id
1 'polypeptide(L)'
;MVLYVLIFLAKIVEVSLMTLRTVLITRGEKLVGSIIGFFEVIIWLYLVSTVLVGISEDPIKMVVYALGFSVGNYVGSFLEEKLAIGLLTISIVSSTNDAIIIAEKLRKDNLGVTLVEAEGINEKKKMIVVHVKRKRKKEVMKLIAETNTKAVVSIADTKTVYGGYGIKK
;
A
#
# COMPACT_ATOMS: atom_id res chain seq x y z
N MET A 1 28.51 10.59 21.44
CA MET A 1 27.20 11.24 21.15
C MET A 1 26.88 11.22 19.66
N VAL A 2 27.68 11.86 18.79
CA VAL A 2 27.43 11.94 17.34
C VAL A 2 27.29 10.56 16.67
N LEU A 3 28.15 9.61 17.04
CA LEU A 3 28.12 8.25 16.52
C LEU A 3 26.78 7.54 16.78
N TYR A 4 26.21 7.67 17.99
CA TYR A 4 24.93 7.05 18.33
C TYR A 4 23.77 7.63 17.52
N VAL A 5 23.75 8.95 17.34
CA VAL A 5 22.72 9.61 16.51
C VAL A 5 22.83 9.15 15.07
N LEU A 6 24.05 9.00 14.53
CA LEU A 6 24.27 8.52 13.18
C LEU A 6 23.80 7.06 13.02
N ILE A 7 24.16 6.17 13.97
CA ILE A 7 23.67 4.78 13.99
C ILE A 7 22.14 4.75 14.00
N PHE A 8 21.52 5.54 14.87
CA PHE A 8 20.07 5.61 15.01
C PHE A 8 19.38 6.06 13.71
N LEU A 9 19.79 7.20 13.15
CA LEU A 9 19.18 7.76 11.96
C LEU A 9 19.43 6.89 10.72
N ALA A 10 20.67 6.42 10.53
CA ALA A 10 20.97 5.53 9.42
C ALA A 10 20.19 4.22 9.52
N LYS A 11 19.97 3.69 10.73
CA LYS A 11 19.16 2.49 10.92
C LYS A 11 17.68 2.73 10.63
N ILE A 12 17.13 3.89 11.00
CA ILE A 12 15.75 4.26 10.62
C ILE A 12 15.61 4.28 9.10
N VAL A 13 16.56 4.90 8.39
CA VAL A 13 16.54 4.97 6.92
C VAL A 13 16.65 3.59 6.30
N GLU A 14 17.60 2.75 6.74
CA GLU A 14 17.79 1.40 6.21
C GLU A 14 16.54 0.53 6.39
N VAL A 15 15.94 0.52 7.58
CA VAL A 15 14.71 -0.26 7.82
C VAL A 15 13.52 0.30 7.03
N SER A 16 13.41 1.62 6.93
CA SER A 16 12.35 2.24 6.12
C SER A 16 12.46 1.84 4.66
N LEU A 17 13.68 1.85 4.09
CA LEU A 17 13.95 1.39 2.73
C LEU A 17 13.64 -0.10 2.55
N MET A 18 13.96 -0.93 3.54
CA MET A 18 13.64 -2.36 3.55
C MET A 18 12.13 -2.61 3.46
N THR A 19 11.32 -1.85 4.22
CA THR A 19 9.85 -1.90 4.13
C THR A 19 9.38 -1.50 2.74
N LEU A 20 9.85 -0.36 2.22
CA LEU A 20 9.47 0.14 0.89
C LEU A 20 9.83 -0.84 -0.23
N ARG A 21 11.03 -1.41 -0.18
CA ARG A 21 11.48 -2.46 -1.11
C ARG A 21 10.50 -3.63 -1.12
N THR A 22 10.14 -4.13 0.06
CA THR A 22 9.26 -5.29 0.21
C THR A 22 7.90 -5.02 -0.41
N VAL A 23 7.35 -3.83 -0.16
CA VAL A 23 6.07 -3.39 -0.75
C VAL A 23 6.15 -3.27 -2.26
N LEU A 24 7.23 -2.69 -2.80
CA LEU A 24 7.43 -2.54 -4.24
C LEU A 24 7.52 -3.91 -4.95
N ILE A 25 8.32 -4.83 -4.41
CA ILE A 25 8.50 -6.17 -4.98
C ILE A 25 7.19 -6.96 -4.94
N THR A 26 6.50 -6.96 -3.80
CA THR A 26 5.22 -7.68 -3.63
C THR A 26 4.11 -7.14 -4.53
N ARG A 27 4.20 -5.86 -4.93
CA ARG A 27 3.29 -5.18 -5.87
C ARG A 27 3.76 -5.19 -7.33
N GLY A 28 4.83 -5.92 -7.66
CA GLY A 28 5.27 -6.12 -9.05
C GLY A 28 6.28 -5.10 -9.58
N GLU A 29 6.64 -4.07 -8.81
CA GLU A 29 7.67 -3.06 -9.14
C GLU A 29 9.08 -3.60 -8.87
N LYS A 30 9.41 -4.74 -9.49
CA LYS A 30 10.61 -5.53 -9.19
C LYS A 30 11.91 -4.75 -9.44
N LEU A 31 11.99 -3.98 -10.52
CA LEU A 31 13.20 -3.23 -10.88
C LEU A 31 13.54 -2.18 -9.82
N VAL A 32 12.55 -1.37 -9.44
CA VAL A 32 12.71 -0.32 -8.42
C VAL A 32 13.05 -0.96 -7.07
N GLY A 33 12.36 -2.05 -6.71
CA GLY A 33 12.68 -2.83 -5.50
C GLY A 33 14.13 -3.32 -5.47
N SER A 34 14.62 -3.92 -6.57
CA SER A 34 16.01 -4.40 -6.64
C SER A 34 17.03 -3.28 -6.52
N ILE A 35 16.80 -2.11 -7.14
CA ILE A 35 17.69 -0.95 -7.03
C ILE A 35 17.75 -0.46 -5.57
N ILE A 36 16.60 -0.34 -4.89
CA ILE A 36 16.56 0.03 -3.47
C ILE A 36 17.32 -0.98 -2.62
N GLY A 37 17.13 -2.28 -2.87
CA GLY A 37 17.82 -3.34 -2.15
C GLY A 37 19.35 -3.28 -2.27
N PHE A 38 19.87 -2.87 -3.43
CA PHE A 38 21.31 -2.68 -3.62
C PHE A 38 21.87 -1.60 -2.69
N PHE A 39 21.23 -0.43 -2.62
CA PHE A 39 21.65 0.65 -1.73
C PHE A 39 21.44 0.33 -0.25
N GLU A 40 20.34 -0.36 0.08
CA GLU A 40 20.03 -0.82 1.44
C GLU A 40 21.17 -1.70 2.00
N VAL A 41 21.66 -2.66 1.22
CA VAL A 41 22.73 -3.58 1.67
C VAL A 41 24.03 -2.83 1.94
N ILE A 42 24.35 -1.78 1.17
CA ILE A 42 25.53 -0.93 1.42
C ILE A 42 25.41 -0.23 2.78
N ILE A 43 24.24 0.33 3.10
CA ILE A 43 24.00 0.98 4.39
C ILE A 43 24.10 -0.05 5.53
N TRP A 44 23.51 -1.23 5.34
CA TRP A 44 23.56 -2.30 6.33
C TRP A 44 24.99 -2.75 6.63
N LEU A 45 25.83 -2.97 5.60
CA LEU A 45 27.24 -3.35 5.77
C LEU A 45 28.02 -2.30 6.57
N TYR A 46 27.82 -1.02 6.27
CA TYR A 46 28.46 0.06 7.01
C TYR A 46 28.00 0.14 8.47
N LEU A 47 26.71 -0.01 8.73
CA LEU A 47 26.16 -0.01 10.08
C LEU A 47 26.66 -1.18 10.92
N VAL A 48 26.62 -2.40 10.37
CA VAL A 48 27.04 -3.60 11.08
C VAL A 48 28.52 -3.56 11.42
N SER A 49 29.37 -3.18 10.46
CA SER A 49 30.81 -3.01 10.72
C SER A 49 31.09 -1.94 11.79
N THR A 50 30.29 -0.88 11.85
CA THR A 50 30.44 0.19 12.86
C THR A 50 29.97 -0.24 14.25
N VAL A 51 28.86 -0.96 14.35
CA VAL A 51 28.23 -1.35 15.62
C VAL A 51 28.95 -2.52 16.28
N LEU A 52 29.41 -3.50 15.48
CA LEU A 52 30.07 -4.70 16.00
C LEU A 52 31.48 -4.41 16.56
N VAL A 53 32.14 -3.35 16.09
CA VAL A 53 33.46 -2.97 16.60
C VAL A 53 33.34 -2.39 18.01
N GLY A 54 33.96 -3.08 18.96
CA GLY A 54 34.00 -2.67 20.37
C GLY A 54 32.65 -2.79 21.08
N ILE A 55 31.86 -3.81 20.72
CA ILE A 55 30.48 -3.99 21.20
C ILE A 55 30.43 -4.43 22.67
N SER A 56 31.45 -5.13 23.14
CA SER A 56 31.59 -5.59 24.52
C SER A 56 31.90 -4.42 25.46
N GLU A 57 32.66 -3.44 24.97
CA GLU A 57 33.04 -2.24 25.70
C GLU A 57 31.93 -1.18 25.70
N ASP A 58 31.12 -1.12 24.64
CA ASP A 58 30.03 -0.14 24.49
C ASP A 58 28.70 -0.80 24.04
N PRO A 59 27.99 -1.46 24.96
CA PRO A 59 26.71 -2.12 24.66
C PRO A 59 25.58 -1.13 24.31
N ILE A 60 25.76 0.17 24.58
CA ILE A 60 24.76 1.19 24.26
C ILE A 60 24.55 1.27 22.75
N LYS A 61 25.59 0.98 21.93
CA LYS A 61 25.46 0.89 20.47
C LYS A 61 24.36 -0.10 20.04
N MET A 62 24.24 -1.24 20.74
CA MET A 62 23.20 -2.23 20.46
C MET A 62 21.81 -1.69 20.77
N VAL A 63 21.64 -1.01 21.91
CA VAL A 63 20.35 -0.43 22.31
C VAL A 63 19.91 0.62 21.29
N VAL A 64 20.83 1.50 20.89
CA VAL A 64 20.57 2.55 19.89
C VAL A 64 20.22 1.94 18.53
N TYR A 65 20.93 0.89 18.11
CA TYR A 65 20.62 0.15 16.88
C TYR A 65 19.23 -0.51 16.94
N ALA A 66 18.88 -1.15 18.05
CA ALA A 66 17.58 -1.77 18.26
C ALA A 66 16.43 -0.74 18.26
N LEU A 67 16.63 0.41 18.90
CA LEU A 67 15.67 1.52 18.87
C LEU A 67 15.51 2.07 17.45
N GLY A 68 16.61 2.28 16.73
CA GLY A 68 16.58 2.71 15.33
C GLY A 68 15.82 1.72 14.44
N PHE A 69 15.96 0.41 14.70
CA PHE A 69 15.21 -0.63 14.00
C PHE A 69 13.70 -0.54 14.29
N SER A 70 13.31 -0.40 15.56
CA SER A 70 11.90 -0.30 15.95
C SER A 70 11.24 0.95 15.35
N VAL A 71 11.87 2.11 15.49
CA VAL A 71 11.38 3.37 14.92
C VAL A 71 11.37 3.32 13.38
N GLY A 72 12.39 2.72 12.78
CA GLY A 72 12.47 2.52 11.34
C GLY A 72 11.30 1.70 10.79
N ASN A 73 10.84 0.66 11.50
CA ASN A 73 9.67 -0.10 11.07
C ASN A 73 8.39 0.74 11.13
N TYR A 74 8.23 1.56 12.17
CA TYR A 74 7.08 2.46 12.29
C TYR A 74 7.07 3.51 11.16
N VAL A 75 8.21 4.15 10.91
CA VAL A 75 8.36 5.14 9.82
C VAL A 75 8.17 4.48 8.46
N GLY A 76 8.77 3.31 8.24
CA GLY A 76 8.62 2.53 7.01
C GLY A 76 7.16 2.16 6.73
N SER A 77 6.43 1.70 7.75
CA SER A 77 5.00 1.39 7.64
C SER A 77 4.16 2.63 7.34
N PHE A 78 4.46 3.76 7.97
CA PHE A 78 3.80 5.03 7.67
C PHE A 78 4.07 5.51 6.22
N LEU A 79 5.30 5.37 5.75
CA LEU A 79 5.67 5.70 4.36
C LEU A 79 4.98 4.77 3.36
N GLU A 80 4.91 3.47 3.65
CA GLU A 80 4.13 2.51 2.85
C GLU A 80 2.67 2.95 2.71
N GLU A 81 2.02 3.30 3.82
CA GLU A 81 0.62 3.72 3.81
C GLU A 81 0.43 4.95 2.91
N LYS A 82 1.34 5.93 3.03
CA LYS A 82 1.30 7.18 2.27
C LYS A 82 1.55 6.98 0.78
N LEU A 83 2.41 6.03 0.41
CA LEU A 83 2.72 5.76 -1.00
C LEU A 83 1.50 5.26 -1.78
N ALA A 84 0.55 4.59 -1.12
CA ALA A 84 -0.71 4.14 -1.71
C ALA A 84 -0.52 3.45 -3.09
N ILE A 85 0.56 2.69 -3.23
CA ILE A 85 0.96 2.00 -4.46
C ILE A 85 0.08 0.76 -4.66
N GLY A 86 -0.14 0.39 -5.92
CA GLY A 86 -0.87 -0.82 -6.30
C GLY A 86 -2.34 -0.58 -6.65
N LEU A 87 -3.01 -1.67 -6.97
CA LEU A 87 -4.39 -1.71 -7.43
C LEU A 87 -5.30 -2.31 -6.37
N LEU A 88 -6.51 -1.79 -6.30
CA LEU A 88 -7.60 -2.31 -5.49
C LEU A 88 -8.72 -2.74 -6.43
N THR A 89 -9.37 -3.85 -6.08
CA THR A 89 -10.68 -4.19 -6.62
C THR A 89 -11.71 -3.80 -5.58
N ILE A 90 -12.63 -2.92 -5.97
CA ILE A 90 -13.77 -2.51 -5.16
C ILE A 90 -15.00 -3.21 -5.74
N SER A 91 -15.63 -4.04 -4.94
CA SER A 91 -16.87 -4.73 -5.26
C SER A 91 -18.02 -4.12 -4.48
N ILE A 92 -19.03 -3.61 -5.16
CA ILE A 92 -20.17 -2.91 -4.56
C ILE A 92 -21.43 -3.71 -4.88
N VAL A 93 -22.11 -4.22 -3.85
CA VAL A 93 -23.36 -4.97 -4.01
C VAL A 93 -24.51 -4.10 -3.54
N SER A 94 -25.49 -3.87 -4.40
CA SER A 94 -26.67 -3.05 -4.09
C SER A 94 -27.93 -3.59 -4.78
N SER A 95 -29.08 -2.96 -4.48
CA SER A 95 -30.31 -3.20 -5.23
C SER A 95 -30.10 -2.89 -6.72
N THR A 96 -30.89 -3.50 -7.61
CA THR A 96 -30.71 -3.34 -9.06
C THR A 96 -30.76 -1.88 -9.51
N ASN A 97 -31.65 -1.07 -8.95
CA ASN A 97 -31.80 0.35 -9.30
C ASN A 97 -30.63 1.18 -8.76
N ASP A 98 -30.27 0.98 -7.49
CA ASP A 98 -29.17 1.71 -6.85
C ASP A 98 -27.83 1.40 -7.53
N ALA A 99 -27.61 0.14 -7.91
CA ALA A 99 -26.37 -0.27 -8.58
C ALA A 99 -26.18 0.44 -9.93
N ILE A 100 -27.27 0.72 -10.65
CA ILE A 100 -27.21 1.48 -11.92
C ILE A 100 -26.82 2.94 -11.63
N ILE A 101 -27.43 3.57 -10.63
CA ILE A 101 -27.12 4.95 -10.23
C ILE A 101 -25.64 5.09 -9.82
N ILE A 102 -25.15 4.16 -8.99
CA ILE A 102 -23.74 4.13 -8.57
C ILE A 102 -22.83 3.92 -9.79
N ALA A 103 -23.15 2.96 -10.66
CA ALA A 103 -22.34 2.67 -11.84
C ALA A 103 -22.23 3.86 -12.79
N GLU A 104 -23.33 4.60 -13.01
CA GLU A 104 -23.32 5.81 -13.84
C GLU A 104 -22.50 6.93 -13.21
N LYS A 105 -22.64 7.16 -11.90
CA LYS A 105 -21.85 8.16 -11.17
C LYS A 105 -20.35 7.86 -11.26
N LEU A 106 -19.95 6.60 -11.12
CA LEU A 106 -18.56 6.18 -11.24
C LEU A 106 -18.04 6.30 -12.69
N ARG A 107 -18.85 5.95 -13.69
CA ARG A 107 -18.47 6.11 -15.12
C ARG A 107 -18.24 7.57 -15.50
N LYS A 108 -19.06 8.50 -14.98
CA LYS A 108 -18.88 9.95 -15.18
C LYS A 108 -17.54 10.46 -14.66
N ASP A 109 -16.94 9.77 -13.71
CA ASP A 109 -15.63 10.08 -13.12
C ASP A 109 -14.46 9.31 -13.79
N ASN A 110 -14.67 8.85 -15.03
CA ASN A 110 -13.70 8.07 -15.82
C ASN A 110 -13.20 6.80 -15.12
N LEU A 111 -14.09 6.10 -14.39
CA LEU A 111 -13.80 4.80 -13.80
C LEU A 111 -14.34 3.67 -14.68
N GLY A 112 -13.50 2.66 -14.89
CA GLY A 112 -13.92 1.41 -15.55
C GLY A 112 -14.84 0.62 -14.64
N VAL A 113 -16.08 0.45 -15.06
CA VAL A 113 -17.12 -0.20 -14.25
C VAL A 113 -17.70 -1.41 -14.98
N THR A 114 -17.59 -2.57 -14.35
CA THR A 114 -18.24 -3.82 -14.79
C THR A 114 -19.46 -4.08 -13.90
N LEU A 115 -20.62 -4.32 -14.52
CA LEU A 115 -21.83 -4.74 -13.83
C LEU A 115 -21.99 -6.26 -13.96
N VAL A 116 -22.24 -6.92 -12.85
CA VAL A 116 -22.46 -8.36 -12.74
C VAL A 116 -23.83 -8.59 -12.12
N GLU A 117 -24.64 -9.45 -12.73
CA GLU A 117 -25.90 -9.89 -12.13
C GLU A 117 -25.61 -10.76 -10.90
N ALA A 118 -26.28 -10.47 -9.79
CA ALA A 118 -26.07 -11.17 -8.53
C ALA A 118 -27.43 -11.49 -7.89
N GLU A 119 -27.43 -12.46 -6.96
CA GLU A 119 -28.64 -12.82 -6.22
C GLU A 119 -28.36 -12.75 -4.73
N GLY A 120 -29.24 -12.08 -4.01
CA GLY A 120 -29.25 -12.06 -2.55
C GLY A 120 -30.26 -13.04 -2.00
N ILE A 121 -30.30 -13.18 -0.67
CA ILE A 121 -31.21 -14.12 0.01
C ILE A 121 -32.70 -13.88 -0.31
N ASN A 122 -33.12 -12.63 -0.50
CA ASN A 122 -34.52 -12.25 -0.68
C ASN A 122 -34.82 -11.61 -2.05
N GLU A 123 -33.80 -11.18 -2.80
CA GLU A 123 -33.99 -10.37 -4.00
C GLU A 123 -32.80 -10.44 -4.96
N LYS A 124 -33.07 -10.17 -6.24
CA LYS A 124 -32.02 -9.96 -7.25
C LYS A 124 -31.24 -8.68 -6.94
N LYS A 125 -29.92 -8.77 -7.02
CA LYS A 125 -28.99 -7.66 -6.80
C LYS A 125 -28.10 -7.46 -8.01
N LYS A 126 -27.32 -6.38 -7.98
CA LYS A 126 -26.22 -6.21 -8.93
C LYS A 126 -24.94 -5.95 -8.15
N MET A 127 -23.85 -6.54 -8.64
CA MET A 127 -22.52 -6.28 -8.16
C MET A 127 -21.78 -5.40 -9.18
N ILE A 128 -21.19 -4.34 -8.70
CA ILE A 128 -20.32 -3.44 -9.45
C ILE A 128 -18.89 -3.81 -9.10
N VAL A 129 -18.08 -4.11 -10.11
CA VAL A 129 -16.65 -4.37 -9.94
C VAL A 129 -15.87 -3.22 -10.58
N VAL A 130 -14.99 -2.62 -9.79
CA VAL A 130 -14.15 -1.49 -10.22
C VAL A 130 -12.71 -1.76 -9.81
N HIS A 131 -11.79 -1.66 -10.77
CA HIS A 131 -10.36 -1.72 -10.50
C HIS A 131 -9.79 -0.30 -10.46
N VAL A 132 -9.20 0.09 -9.33
CA VAL A 132 -8.67 1.46 -9.14
C VAL A 132 -7.31 1.43 -8.50
N LYS A 133 -6.51 2.48 -8.73
CA LYS A 133 -5.27 2.69 -7.96
C LYS A 133 -5.62 2.95 -6.51
N ARG A 134 -4.86 2.39 -5.57
CA ARG A 134 -5.10 2.55 -4.11
C ARG A 134 -5.21 4.02 -3.69
N LYS A 135 -4.46 4.93 -4.33
CA LYS A 135 -4.59 6.38 -4.11
C LYS A 135 -5.98 6.99 -4.43
N ARG A 136 -6.76 6.41 -5.35
CA ARG A 136 -8.13 6.86 -5.69
C ARG A 136 -9.21 6.23 -4.79
N LYS A 137 -8.86 5.38 -3.82
CA LYS A 137 -9.82 4.74 -2.92
C LYS A 137 -10.75 5.76 -2.24
N LYS A 138 -10.19 6.82 -1.66
CA LYS A 138 -10.95 7.83 -0.91
C LYS A 138 -11.95 8.57 -1.81
N GLU A 139 -11.54 8.88 -3.03
CA GLU A 139 -12.38 9.51 -4.07
C GLU A 139 -13.56 8.60 -4.42
N VAL A 140 -13.31 7.32 -4.74
CA VAL A 140 -14.36 6.34 -5.08
C VAL A 140 -15.35 6.16 -3.92
N MET A 141 -14.86 6.02 -2.68
CA MET A 141 -15.74 5.89 -1.52
C MET A 141 -16.62 7.13 -1.31
N LYS A 142 -16.09 8.32 -1.58
CA LYS A 142 -16.86 9.57 -1.52
C LYS A 142 -17.95 9.59 -2.59
N LEU A 143 -17.64 9.21 -3.83
CA LEU A 143 -18.61 9.13 -4.92
C LEU A 143 -19.76 8.17 -4.61
N ILE A 144 -19.47 7.04 -3.98
CA ILE A 144 -20.50 6.07 -3.54
C ILE A 144 -21.32 6.64 -2.38
N ALA A 145 -20.70 7.35 -1.44
CA ALA A 145 -21.44 7.96 -0.33
C ALA A 145 -22.40 9.07 -0.82
N GLU A 146 -22.02 9.83 -1.84
CA GLU A 146 -22.84 10.89 -2.43
C GLU A 146 -24.14 10.40 -3.08
N THR A 147 -24.24 9.12 -3.46
CA THR A 147 -25.47 8.58 -4.05
C THR A 147 -26.57 8.28 -3.02
N ASN A 148 -26.24 8.32 -1.72
CA ASN A 148 -27.17 8.02 -0.61
C ASN A 148 -27.90 6.67 -0.75
N THR A 149 -27.25 5.69 -1.38
CA THR A 149 -27.79 4.35 -1.65
C THR A 149 -27.32 3.33 -0.62
N LYS A 150 -28.15 2.32 -0.30
CA LYS A 150 -27.75 1.22 0.59
C LYS A 150 -26.91 0.19 -0.17
N ALA A 151 -25.59 0.29 -0.08
CA ALA A 151 -24.67 -0.64 -0.74
C ALA A 151 -23.71 -1.32 0.25
N VAL A 152 -23.39 -2.58 -0.02
CA VAL A 152 -22.30 -3.30 0.65
C VAL A 152 -21.04 -3.13 -0.18
N VAL A 153 -19.98 -2.58 0.41
CA VAL A 153 -18.71 -2.34 -0.27
C VAL A 153 -17.65 -3.28 0.29
N SER A 154 -17.04 -4.08 -0.59
CA SER A 154 -15.88 -4.92 -0.30
C SER A 154 -14.67 -4.42 -1.07
N ILE A 155 -13.49 -4.45 -0.44
CA ILE A 155 -12.23 -3.98 -1.03
C ILE A 155 -11.20 -5.07 -0.89
N ALA A 156 -10.64 -5.50 -2.02
CA ALA A 156 -9.58 -6.50 -2.09
C ALA A 156 -8.32 -5.92 -2.77
N ASP A 157 -7.14 -6.24 -2.22
CA ASP A 157 -5.87 -5.91 -2.89
C ASP A 157 -5.70 -6.77 -4.14
N THR A 158 -5.32 -6.13 -5.26
CA THR A 158 -5.14 -6.79 -6.55
C THR A 158 -3.72 -6.57 -7.04
N LYS A 159 -2.99 -7.66 -7.30
CA LYS A 159 -1.58 -7.58 -7.73
C LYS A 159 -1.44 -7.01 -9.14
N THR A 160 -2.17 -7.57 -10.10
CA THR A 160 -2.05 -7.19 -11.51
C THR A 160 -3.40 -7.24 -12.20
N VAL A 161 -3.68 -6.26 -13.05
CA VAL A 161 -4.85 -6.21 -13.94
C VAL A 161 -4.34 -5.84 -15.33
N TYR A 162 -4.70 -6.62 -16.35
CA TYR A 162 -4.34 -6.36 -17.74
C TYR A 162 -5.56 -5.87 -18.53
N GLY A 163 -5.36 -4.90 -19.43
CA GLY A 163 -6.39 -4.47 -20.39
C GLY A 163 -7.57 -3.67 -19.82
N GLY A 164 -7.53 -3.26 -18.55
CA GLY A 164 -8.59 -2.48 -17.91
C GLY A 164 -8.59 -0.99 -18.27
N TYR A 165 -9.77 -0.37 -18.37
CA TYR A 165 -9.93 1.06 -18.63
C TYR A 165 -9.26 1.92 -17.55
N GLY A 166 -8.33 2.80 -17.93
CA GLY A 166 -7.58 3.67 -17.01
C GLY A 166 -6.41 2.99 -16.26
N ILE A 167 -6.16 1.70 -16.51
CA ILE A 167 -5.03 0.95 -15.97
C ILE A 167 -4.02 0.75 -17.11
N LYS A 168 -2.73 1.04 -16.85
CA LYS A 168 -1.68 0.92 -17.88
C LYS A 168 -1.62 -0.53 -18.39
N LYS A 169 -1.44 -0.67 -19.71
CA LYS A 169 -1.19 -1.92 -20.43
C LYS A 169 -0.03 -2.69 -19.83
#